data_AF-X1TVE2-F1
#
_entry.id   AF-X1TVE2-F1
#
_cell.length_a   1.000
_cell.length_b   1.000
_cell.length_c   1.000
_cell.angle_alpha   90.00
_cell.angle_beta   90.00
_cell.angle_gamma   90.00
#
_symmetry.space_group_name_H-M   'P 1'
#
loop_
_entity.id
_entity.type
_entity.pdbx_description
1 polymer ?
#
loop_
_entity_poly.entity_id
_entity_poly.type
_entity_poly.pdbx_seq_one_letter_code
_entity_poly.pdbx_strand_id
1 'polypeptide(L)'
;APPAVQAANTWNRPTPAAVGGELEADERGEAVFAEIQPPVDGIGINDEDLRKVVIVLDGHEIGEYISLSGIRTTLMVPVKERIWGAKLYSFGTPRSTNPLLNTTLKYKSNVTVACLAGPAAAGITGAGQQYRIRLWGYVYKTSELPAAFNGGVMQFPTYLGDTARRRTVPINKAPIPINGDTWQTLPGGVNQGIPKINAFARYAYNALATDGLQGDYQFRFTQAGVIDENENLYWEFDDKDALLIEGLGVSPSFDTL
;
A
#
# COMPACT_ATOMS: atom_id res chain seq x y z
N ALA A 1 3.41 15.19 12.23
CA ALA A 1 1.98 15.57 12.19
C ALA A 1 1.60 16.06 10.80
N PRO A 2 0.39 15.77 10.29
CA PRO A 2 -0.09 16.32 9.02
C PRO A 2 -0.17 17.85 9.11
N PRO A 3 0.10 18.59 8.02
CA PRO A 3 -0.05 20.03 8.01
C PRO A 3 -1.52 20.41 8.14
N ALA A 4 -1.79 21.53 8.81
CA ALA A 4 -3.15 22.07 8.94
C ALA A 4 -3.70 22.59 7.60
N VAL A 5 -2.82 22.98 6.69
CA VAL A 5 -3.13 23.36 5.31
C VAL A 5 -2.06 22.75 4.41
N GLN A 6 -2.49 22.11 3.32
CA GLN A 6 -1.59 21.59 2.29
C GLN A 6 -1.99 22.17 0.95
N ALA A 7 -1.08 22.91 0.32
CA ALA A 7 -1.31 23.49 -0.99
C ALA A 7 -1.59 22.39 -2.02
N ALA A 8 -2.46 22.67 -2.98
CA ALA A 8 -2.81 21.72 -4.02
C ALA A 8 -1.59 21.21 -4.80
N ASN A 9 -1.65 19.95 -5.22
CA ASN A 9 -0.57 19.26 -5.94
C ASN A 9 0.79 19.29 -5.23
N THR A 10 0.83 19.51 -3.92
CA THR A 10 2.07 19.44 -3.13
C THR A 10 2.15 18.16 -2.34
N TRP A 11 3.36 17.67 -2.14
CA TRP A 11 3.64 16.53 -1.28
C TRP A 11 3.93 16.99 0.15
N ASN A 12 3.30 16.33 1.12
CA ASN A 12 3.71 16.34 2.51
C ASN A 12 4.51 15.06 2.78
N ARG A 13 5.74 15.21 3.25
CA ARG A 13 6.69 14.11 3.51
C ARG A 13 7.29 14.28 4.91
N PRO A 14 6.53 13.97 5.98
CA PRO A 14 7.07 14.06 7.32
C PRO A 14 8.26 13.10 7.51
N THR A 15 9.24 13.52 8.31
CA THR A 15 10.34 12.63 8.70
C THR A 15 9.82 11.50 9.60
N PRO A 16 10.49 10.33 9.62
CA PRO A 16 10.12 9.25 10.54
C PRO A 16 10.04 9.70 12.00
N ALA A 17 11.01 10.49 12.49
CA ALA A 17 10.97 11.09 13.82
C ALA A 17 9.68 11.88 14.09
N ALA A 18 9.21 12.67 13.13
CA ALA A 18 8.01 13.51 13.28
C ALA A 18 6.69 12.71 13.32
N VAL A 19 6.74 11.40 13.03
CA VAL A 19 5.59 10.48 13.08
C VAL A 19 5.79 9.33 14.06
N GLY A 20 6.89 9.32 14.82
CA GLY A 20 7.23 8.22 15.72
C GLY A 20 7.48 6.89 14.99
N GLY A 21 7.98 6.98 13.76
CA GLY A 21 8.22 5.83 12.88
C GLY A 21 9.65 5.28 12.93
N GLU A 22 10.46 5.70 13.90
CA GLU A 22 11.84 5.22 14.09
C GLU A 22 11.86 4.00 15.01
N LEU A 23 12.76 3.06 14.69
CA LEU A 23 13.01 1.87 15.49
C LEU A 23 14.35 1.98 16.20
N GLU A 24 14.46 1.32 17.34
CA GLU A 24 15.75 1.10 17.98
C GLU A 24 16.65 0.18 17.11
N ALA A 25 17.96 0.25 17.31
CA ALA A 25 18.92 -0.53 16.50
C ALA A 25 18.66 -2.05 16.56
N ASP A 26 18.17 -2.53 17.69
CA ASP A 26 17.86 -3.94 17.97
C ASP A 26 16.41 -4.32 17.62
N GLU A 27 15.67 -3.48 16.88
CA GLU A 27 14.27 -3.68 16.53
C GLU A 27 14.02 -3.89 15.05
N ARG A 28 12.97 -4.64 14.71
CA ARG A 28 12.48 -4.83 13.34
C ARG A 28 10.98 -4.68 13.28
N GLY A 29 10.50 -3.90 12.31
CA GLY A 29 9.10 -3.57 12.16
C GLY A 29 8.45 -4.26 10.97
N GLU A 30 7.18 -4.61 11.12
CA GLU A 30 6.30 -4.91 9.99
C GLU A 30 4.99 -4.11 10.10
N ALA A 31 4.56 -3.47 9.01
CA ALA A 31 3.21 -2.93 8.91
C ALA A 31 2.27 -3.95 8.27
N VAL A 32 1.14 -4.21 8.94
CA VAL A 32 0.16 -5.24 8.60
C VAL A 32 -1.02 -4.66 7.83
N PHE A 33 -1.45 -3.45 8.18
CA PHE A 33 -2.48 -2.70 7.46
C PHE A 33 -2.32 -1.20 7.71
N ALA A 34 -2.97 -0.41 6.86
CA ALA A 34 -3.08 1.03 7.02
C ALA A 34 -4.53 1.40 7.38
N GLU A 35 -4.69 2.55 8.04
CA GLU A 35 -5.96 3.26 8.15
C GLU A 35 -5.75 4.70 7.72
N ILE A 36 -6.68 5.23 6.94
CA ILE A 36 -6.72 6.62 6.54
C ILE A 36 -8.05 7.21 7.01
N GLN A 37 -7.95 8.28 7.79
CA GLN A 37 -9.03 9.23 7.99
C GLN A 37 -8.83 10.35 6.98
N PRO A 38 -9.70 10.46 5.95
CA PRO A 38 -9.58 11.49 4.92
C PRO A 38 -9.84 12.87 5.53
N PRO A 39 -9.31 13.95 4.93
CA PRO A 39 -9.71 15.30 5.28
C PRO A 39 -11.15 15.53 4.78
N VAL A 40 -11.92 16.35 5.48
CA VAL A 40 -13.35 16.59 5.16
C VAL A 40 -13.69 18.06 5.43
N ASP A 41 -14.37 18.74 4.50
CA ASP A 41 -14.76 20.16 4.63
C ASP A 41 -16.01 20.35 5.53
N GLY A 42 -16.12 19.55 6.59
CA GLY A 42 -17.32 19.44 7.40
C GLY A 42 -18.27 18.32 6.98
N ILE A 43 -19.38 18.18 7.72
CA ILE A 43 -20.33 17.08 7.52
C ILE A 43 -21.07 17.30 6.19
N GLY A 44 -20.65 16.57 5.16
CA GLY A 44 -21.45 16.37 3.93
C GLY A 44 -21.37 17.48 2.88
N ILE A 45 -20.34 18.35 2.93
CA ILE A 45 -20.26 19.51 2.02
C ILE A 45 -19.28 19.25 0.85
N ASN A 46 -18.02 18.88 1.09
CA ASN A 46 -17.06 18.51 0.03
C ASN A 46 -16.06 17.44 0.52
N ASP A 47 -15.63 16.55 -0.37
CA ASP A 47 -14.43 15.73 -0.15
C ASP A 47 -13.20 16.64 -0.35
N GLU A 48 -12.34 16.78 0.66
CA GLU A 48 -11.01 17.36 0.42
C GLU A 48 -10.09 16.26 -0.12
N ASP A 49 -9.33 16.57 -1.17
CA ASP A 49 -8.62 15.55 -1.92
C ASP A 49 -7.24 15.27 -1.32
N LEU A 50 -7.15 14.30 -0.42
CA LEU A 50 -5.88 13.58 -0.20
C LEU A 50 -5.72 12.57 -1.33
N ARG A 51 -5.27 13.05 -2.49
CA ARG A 51 -5.26 12.27 -3.72
C ARG A 51 -4.51 10.95 -3.59
N LYS A 52 -3.33 10.94 -2.96
CA LYS A 52 -2.46 9.76 -2.93
C LYS A 52 -1.69 9.67 -1.61
N VAL A 53 -1.64 8.47 -1.06
CA VAL A 53 -0.83 8.10 0.11
C VAL A 53 0.09 6.96 -0.27
N VAL A 54 1.39 7.19 -0.11
CA VAL A 54 2.46 6.21 -0.35
C VAL A 54 3.17 5.92 0.97
N ILE A 55 3.41 4.64 1.25
CA ILE A 55 4.19 4.22 2.41
C ILE A 55 5.67 4.25 2.03
N VAL A 56 6.52 4.69 2.97
CA VAL A 56 7.97 4.79 2.78
C VAL A 56 8.64 3.93 3.84
N LEU A 57 9.39 2.91 3.41
CA LEU A 57 10.09 1.95 4.27
C LEU A 57 11.60 2.19 4.14
N ASP A 58 12.27 2.58 5.22
CA ASP A 58 13.72 2.83 5.22
C ASP A 58 14.17 3.75 4.07
N GLY A 59 13.40 4.81 3.81
CA GLY A 59 13.63 5.76 2.72
C GLY A 59 13.17 5.32 1.33
N HIS A 60 12.63 4.11 1.17
CA HIS A 60 12.15 3.58 -0.12
C HIS A 60 10.63 3.71 -0.22
N GLU A 61 10.15 4.45 -1.22
CA GLU A 61 8.72 4.53 -1.53
C GLU A 61 8.25 3.22 -2.18
N ILE A 62 7.21 2.58 -1.63
CA ILE A 62 6.66 1.33 -2.18
C ILE A 62 5.43 1.55 -3.06
N GLY A 63 5.28 2.75 -3.61
CA GLY A 63 4.14 3.16 -4.41
C GLY A 63 3.90 2.29 -5.66
N GLU A 64 4.95 1.65 -6.17
CA GLU A 64 4.87 0.67 -7.25
C GLU A 64 4.06 -0.58 -6.87
N TYR A 65 4.00 -0.97 -5.60
CA TYR A 65 3.20 -2.11 -5.16
C TYR A 65 1.92 -1.67 -4.44
N ILE A 66 2.02 -0.62 -3.62
CA ILE A 66 0.94 -0.14 -2.77
C ILE A 66 0.78 1.36 -2.95
N SER A 67 -0.28 1.74 -3.65
CA SER A 67 -0.74 3.12 -3.81
C SER A 67 -2.13 3.22 -3.20
N LEU A 68 -2.29 4.08 -2.19
CA LEU A 68 -3.55 4.20 -1.44
C LEU A 68 -4.26 5.52 -1.76
N SER A 69 -5.54 5.46 -2.08
CA SER A 69 -6.38 6.66 -2.15
C SER A 69 -6.65 7.17 -0.75
N GLY A 70 -6.46 8.47 -0.54
CA GLY A 70 -6.88 9.16 0.67
C GLY A 70 -8.18 9.95 0.51
N ILE A 71 -8.86 9.84 -0.63
CA ILE A 71 -10.15 10.48 -0.91
C ILE A 71 -11.25 9.65 -0.24
N ARG A 72 -12.22 10.31 0.41
CA ARG A 72 -13.26 9.63 1.20
C ARG A 72 -14.09 8.65 0.37
N THR A 73 -14.50 9.02 -0.83
CA THR A 73 -15.35 8.21 -1.73
C THR A 73 -14.66 6.99 -2.34
N THR A 74 -13.33 7.00 -2.46
CA THR A 74 -12.55 5.88 -3.02
C THR A 74 -11.57 5.27 -2.02
N LEU A 75 -11.82 5.52 -0.73
CA LEU A 75 -10.96 5.13 0.36
C LEU A 75 -10.86 3.60 0.45
N MET A 76 -9.65 3.07 0.23
CA MET A 76 -9.42 1.62 0.27
C MET A 76 -9.11 1.10 1.68
N VAL A 77 -8.69 1.99 2.57
CA VAL A 77 -8.25 1.67 3.93
C VAL A 77 -8.94 2.57 4.97
N PRO A 78 -10.28 2.54 5.07
CA PRO A 78 -11.01 3.37 6.04
C PRO A 78 -10.67 2.97 7.49
N VAL A 79 -10.92 3.89 8.42
CA VAL A 79 -10.83 3.58 9.86
C VAL A 79 -11.77 2.43 10.23
N LYS A 80 -11.33 1.55 11.13
CA LYS A 80 -12.03 0.30 11.48
C LYS A 80 -13.52 0.50 11.81
N GLU A 81 -13.89 1.59 12.47
CA GLU A 81 -15.27 1.89 12.86
C GLU A 81 -16.20 2.15 11.67
N ARG A 82 -15.65 2.37 10.46
CA ARG A 82 -16.38 2.61 9.21
C ARG A 82 -16.47 1.38 8.30
N ILE A 83 -16.04 0.22 8.78
CA ILE A 83 -16.04 -1.03 8.00
C ILE A 83 -17.10 -1.97 8.53
N TRP A 84 -18.03 -2.36 7.65
CA TRP A 84 -18.98 -3.42 7.96
C TRP A 84 -18.24 -4.75 8.22
N GLY A 85 -18.48 -5.35 9.39
CA GLY A 85 -17.79 -6.57 9.82
C GLY A 85 -16.31 -6.39 10.19
N ALA A 86 -15.81 -5.15 10.26
CA ALA A 86 -14.46 -4.79 10.71
C ALA A 86 -13.30 -5.54 9.99
N LYS A 87 -13.51 -5.95 8.74
CA LYS A 87 -12.49 -6.62 7.91
C LYS A 87 -11.63 -5.59 7.19
N LEU A 88 -10.49 -5.26 7.79
CA LEU A 88 -9.48 -4.39 7.18
C LEU A 88 -8.72 -5.14 6.08
N TYR A 89 -8.37 -4.44 5.01
CA TYR A 89 -7.41 -4.95 4.03
C TYR A 89 -6.04 -5.07 4.70
N SER A 90 -5.48 -6.27 4.69
CA SER A 90 -4.17 -6.54 5.25
C SER A 90 -3.16 -6.77 4.13
N PHE A 91 -1.97 -6.20 4.28
CA PHE A 91 -0.85 -6.44 3.38
C PHE A 91 -0.33 -7.87 3.45
N GLY A 92 -0.63 -8.61 4.52
CA GLY A 92 -0.23 -10.00 4.68
C GLY A 92 -0.50 -10.50 6.09
N THR A 93 -0.22 -11.78 6.32
CA THR A 93 -0.33 -12.42 7.62
C THR A 93 1.00 -12.27 8.39
N PRO A 94 1.03 -11.46 9.48
CA PRO A 94 2.22 -11.35 10.32
C PRO A 94 2.56 -12.70 10.96
N ARG A 95 3.83 -12.91 11.34
CA ARG A 95 4.32 -14.16 11.97
C ARG A 95 4.13 -15.45 11.19
N SER A 96 3.63 -15.38 9.95
CA SER A 96 3.56 -16.52 9.05
C SER A 96 4.95 -16.92 8.55
N THR A 97 5.26 -18.22 8.52
CA THR A 97 6.46 -18.74 7.84
C THR A 97 6.20 -19.06 6.36
N ASN A 98 4.94 -18.96 5.91
CA ASN A 98 4.59 -19.10 4.50
C ASN A 98 4.88 -17.79 3.75
N PRO A 99 5.78 -17.79 2.75
CA PRO A 99 6.20 -16.59 2.04
C PRO A 99 5.09 -15.91 1.22
N LEU A 100 4.06 -16.64 0.78
CA LEU A 100 2.92 -16.05 0.06
C LEU A 100 1.95 -15.32 0.98
N LEU A 101 1.97 -15.65 2.28
CA LEU A 101 1.15 -14.98 3.28
C LEU A 101 1.95 -13.90 4.01
N ASN A 102 3.27 -14.04 4.15
CA ASN A 102 4.11 -13.13 4.93
C ASN A 102 4.49 -11.85 4.17
N THR A 103 3.55 -11.22 3.47
CA THR A 103 3.76 -10.06 2.60
C THR A 103 3.57 -8.71 3.29
N THR A 104 3.47 -8.71 4.62
CA THR A 104 3.51 -7.51 5.45
C THR A 104 4.73 -6.65 5.14
N LEU A 105 4.58 -5.34 5.30
CA LEU A 105 5.58 -4.36 4.88
C LEU A 105 6.72 -4.29 5.88
N LYS A 106 7.91 -4.76 5.49
CA LYS A 106 9.04 -4.91 6.41
C LYS A 106 10.00 -3.75 6.33
N TYR A 107 10.31 -3.17 7.48
CA TYR A 107 11.28 -2.09 7.63
C TYR A 107 12.25 -2.38 8.78
N LYS A 108 13.49 -1.95 8.60
CA LYS A 108 14.62 -2.24 9.49
C LYS A 108 14.86 -1.14 10.51
N SER A 109 14.65 0.12 10.13
CA SER A 109 15.05 1.28 10.90
C SER A 109 13.94 2.32 10.98
N ASN A 110 13.22 2.57 9.89
CA ASN A 110 12.16 3.56 9.92
C ASN A 110 11.03 3.32 8.92
N VAL A 111 9.87 3.89 9.25
CA VAL A 111 8.71 4.00 8.37
C VAL A 111 8.16 5.42 8.41
N THR A 112 7.71 5.93 7.27
CA THR A 112 6.92 7.15 7.18
C THR A 112 5.93 7.03 6.03
N VAL A 113 5.21 8.12 5.75
CA VAL A 113 4.26 8.22 4.65
C VAL A 113 4.51 9.48 3.85
N ALA A 114 4.09 9.42 2.60
CA ALA A 114 4.14 10.48 1.63
C ALA A 114 2.72 10.76 1.13
N CYS A 115 2.26 12.00 1.28
CA CYS A 115 0.87 12.38 1.06
C CYS A 115 0.79 13.48 0.00
N LEU A 116 0.14 13.21 -1.13
CA LEU A 116 -0.11 14.18 -2.19
C LEU A 116 -1.51 14.78 -2.02
N ALA A 117 -1.58 16.10 -1.90
CA ALA A 117 -2.84 16.83 -2.00
C ALA A 117 -3.32 16.85 -3.46
N GLY A 118 -4.64 16.86 -3.64
CA GLY A 118 -5.31 16.91 -4.93
C GLY A 118 -5.19 18.25 -5.66
N PRO A 119 -5.89 18.39 -6.79
CA PRO A 119 -5.77 19.56 -7.66
C PRO A 119 -6.31 20.86 -7.04
N ALA A 120 -6.01 22.00 -7.69
CA ALA A 120 -6.12 23.37 -7.16
C ALA A 120 -7.47 23.79 -6.54
N ALA A 121 -8.58 23.15 -6.93
CA ALA A 121 -9.91 23.42 -6.38
C ALA A 121 -10.23 22.61 -5.09
N ALA A 122 -9.38 21.65 -4.72
CA ALA A 122 -9.58 20.69 -3.63
C ALA A 122 -8.31 20.47 -2.79
N GLY A 123 -7.48 21.52 -2.64
CA GLY A 123 -6.39 21.50 -1.66
C GLY A 123 -6.91 21.21 -0.25
N ILE A 124 -6.03 20.86 0.68
CA ILE A 124 -6.43 20.61 2.07
C ILE A 124 -6.44 21.98 2.75
N THR A 125 -7.62 22.57 2.87
CA THR A 125 -7.83 23.99 3.19
C THR A 125 -8.34 24.24 4.62
N GLY A 126 -8.98 23.25 5.21
CA GLY A 126 -9.59 23.37 6.54
C GLY A 126 -8.65 23.05 7.71
N ALA A 127 -8.45 24.01 8.62
CA ALA A 127 -7.85 23.74 9.94
C ALA A 127 -8.74 22.84 10.84
N GLY A 128 -10.01 22.63 10.47
CA GLY A 128 -11.01 21.95 11.29
C GLY A 128 -11.05 20.43 11.18
N GLN A 129 -10.54 19.82 10.10
CA GLN A 129 -10.60 18.37 9.88
C GLN A 129 -9.38 17.85 9.09
N GLN A 130 -8.21 17.84 9.75
CA GLN A 130 -6.99 17.25 9.21
C GLN A 130 -7.18 15.76 8.87
N TYR A 131 -6.45 15.31 7.84
CA TYR A 131 -6.33 13.88 7.55
C TYR A 131 -5.44 13.18 8.58
N ARG A 132 -5.63 11.88 8.78
CA ARG A 132 -4.78 11.07 9.65
C ARG A 132 -4.48 9.74 8.97
N ILE A 133 -3.20 9.38 8.91
CA ILE A 133 -2.76 8.06 8.48
C ILE A 133 -2.22 7.31 9.70
N ARG A 134 -2.62 6.05 9.85
CA ARG A 134 -2.07 5.13 10.83
C ARG A 134 -1.58 3.88 10.13
N LEU A 135 -0.38 3.44 10.48
CA LEU A 135 0.13 2.13 10.11
C LEU A 135 0.08 1.26 11.35
N TRP A 136 -0.57 0.11 11.24
CA TRP A 136 -0.71 -0.84 12.33
C TRP A 136 0.17 -2.04 12.06
N GLY A 137 0.89 -2.49 13.08
CA GLY A 137 1.95 -3.45 12.88
C GLY A 137 2.55 -3.98 14.17
N TYR A 138 3.65 -4.69 14.01
CA TYR A 138 4.43 -5.23 15.10
C TYR A 138 5.86 -4.71 15.03
N VAL A 139 6.44 -4.47 16.20
CA VAL A 139 7.87 -4.26 16.39
C VAL A 139 8.39 -5.44 17.19
N TYR A 140 9.48 -6.03 16.72
CA TYR A 140 10.14 -7.18 17.31
C TYR A 140 11.54 -6.82 17.74
N LYS A 141 11.98 -7.35 18.88
CA LYS A 141 13.41 -7.40 19.17
C LYS A 141 14.07 -8.43 18.25
N THR A 142 15.24 -8.10 17.72
CA THR A 142 15.99 -8.94 16.78
C THR A 142 16.29 -10.33 17.36
N SER A 143 16.48 -10.43 18.67
CA SER A 143 16.68 -11.68 19.42
C SER A 143 15.42 -12.56 19.50
N GLU A 144 14.24 -12.00 19.34
CA GLU A 144 12.95 -12.70 19.46
C GLU A 144 12.41 -13.18 18.12
N LEU A 145 12.93 -12.67 17.01
CA LEU A 145 12.47 -12.98 15.66
C LEU A 145 12.39 -14.49 15.36
N PRO A 146 13.39 -15.33 15.70
CA PRO A 146 13.27 -16.76 15.41
C PRO A 146 12.11 -17.42 16.16
N ALA A 147 11.86 -17.02 17.41
CA ALA A 147 10.78 -17.55 18.23
C ALA A 147 9.40 -17.05 17.75
N ALA A 148 9.31 -15.77 17.38
CA ALA A 148 8.07 -15.17 16.88
C ALA A 148 7.57 -15.80 15.57
N PHE A 149 8.47 -16.46 14.81
CA PHE A 149 8.20 -17.08 13.51
C PHE A 149 8.46 -18.60 13.52
N ASN A 150 8.02 -19.30 14.57
CA ASN A 150 7.98 -20.76 14.65
C ASN A 150 9.29 -21.46 14.22
N GLY A 151 10.43 -21.01 14.77
CA GLY A 151 11.75 -21.56 14.46
C GLY A 151 12.56 -20.74 13.47
N GLY A 152 12.02 -19.62 12.97
CA GLY A 152 12.82 -18.56 12.37
C GLY A 152 13.32 -18.85 10.96
N VAL A 153 12.53 -19.53 10.14
CA VAL A 153 12.88 -19.76 8.73
C VAL A 153 11.66 -19.55 7.84
N MET A 154 11.83 -18.73 6.81
CA MET A 154 10.86 -18.54 5.74
C MET A 154 10.86 -19.74 4.80
N GLN A 155 9.69 -20.36 4.60
CA GLN A 155 9.55 -21.65 3.94
C GLN A 155 9.49 -21.50 2.42
N PHE A 156 10.67 -21.54 1.79
CA PHE A 156 10.81 -21.76 0.34
C PHE A 156 11.30 -23.20 0.05
N PRO A 157 11.06 -23.74 -1.17
CA PRO A 157 10.26 -23.18 -2.26
C PRO A 157 8.77 -23.11 -1.90
N THR A 158 8.03 -22.24 -2.58
CA THR A 158 6.57 -22.15 -2.48
C THR A 158 5.94 -22.19 -3.89
N TYR A 159 4.62 -22.19 -3.98
CA TYR A 159 3.94 -22.23 -5.27
C TYR A 159 2.65 -21.40 -5.25
N LEU A 160 2.46 -20.59 -6.30
CA LEU A 160 1.23 -19.85 -6.53
C LEU A 160 0.27 -20.76 -7.33
N GLY A 161 -0.92 -21.03 -6.77
CA GLY A 161 -1.97 -21.79 -7.44
C GLY A 161 -2.96 -20.91 -8.17
N ASP A 162 -3.02 -20.99 -9.50
CA ASP A 162 -4.11 -20.43 -10.30
C ASP A 162 -5.16 -21.52 -10.56
N THR A 163 -6.17 -21.55 -9.69
CA THR A 163 -7.26 -22.54 -9.78
C THR A 163 -8.10 -22.35 -11.06
N ALA A 164 -8.29 -21.09 -11.49
CA ALA A 164 -9.11 -20.78 -12.66
C ALA A 164 -8.49 -21.34 -13.95
N ARG A 165 -7.15 -21.30 -14.04
CA ARG A 165 -6.39 -21.83 -15.21
C ARG A 165 -5.78 -23.21 -14.97
N ARG A 166 -6.05 -23.84 -13.81
CA ARG A 166 -5.45 -25.12 -13.37
C ARG A 166 -3.93 -25.14 -13.53
N ARG A 167 -3.27 -24.04 -13.15
CA ARG A 167 -1.83 -23.85 -13.28
C ARG A 167 -1.20 -23.65 -11.91
N THR A 168 0.03 -24.11 -11.77
CA THR A 168 0.87 -23.83 -10.60
C THR A 168 2.14 -23.12 -11.07
N VAL A 169 2.47 -22.00 -10.43
CA VAL A 169 3.71 -21.26 -10.70
C VAL A 169 4.67 -21.52 -9.54
N PRO A 170 5.76 -22.29 -9.75
CA PRO A 170 6.73 -22.56 -8.69
C PRO A 170 7.57 -21.32 -8.42
N ILE A 171 7.79 -21.02 -7.13
CA ILE A 171 8.63 -19.94 -6.65
C ILE A 171 9.82 -20.56 -5.92
N ASN A 172 10.92 -20.69 -6.66
CA ASN A 172 12.11 -21.41 -6.22
C ASN A 172 13.14 -20.43 -5.63
N LYS A 173 13.31 -20.48 -4.31
CA LYS A 173 14.36 -19.78 -3.56
C LYS A 173 14.89 -20.70 -2.46
N ALA A 174 16.10 -20.42 -1.98
CA ALA A 174 16.57 -21.03 -0.75
C ALA A 174 15.69 -20.55 0.43
N PRO A 175 15.46 -21.40 1.45
CA PRO A 175 14.89 -20.95 2.71
C PRO A 175 15.68 -19.77 3.27
N ILE A 176 14.98 -18.77 3.80
CA ILE A 176 15.61 -17.56 4.34
C ILE A 176 15.49 -17.60 5.86
N PRO A 177 16.60 -17.63 6.62
CA PRO A 177 16.53 -17.46 8.08
C PRO A 177 15.86 -16.13 8.41
N ILE A 178 15.02 -16.08 9.45
CA ILE A 178 14.33 -14.87 9.90
C ILE A 178 15.09 -14.32 11.10
N ASN A 179 15.87 -13.26 10.86
CA ASN A 179 16.65 -12.57 11.88
C ASN A 179 16.81 -11.09 11.52
N GLY A 180 17.53 -10.34 12.35
CA GLY A 180 17.73 -8.90 12.16
C GLY A 180 18.44 -8.51 10.86
N ASP A 181 19.28 -9.38 10.31
CA ASP A 181 20.07 -9.08 9.10
C ASP A 181 19.29 -9.40 7.82
N THR A 182 18.50 -10.47 7.84
CA THR A 182 17.69 -10.91 6.71
C THR A 182 16.31 -10.27 6.65
N TRP A 183 15.91 -9.47 7.64
CA TRP A 183 14.55 -8.95 7.75
C TRP A 183 14.00 -8.30 6.46
N GLN A 184 14.79 -7.43 5.82
CA GLN A 184 14.39 -6.75 4.58
C GLN A 184 14.44 -7.63 3.33
N THR A 185 15.00 -8.84 3.41
CA THR A 185 15.09 -9.78 2.29
C THR A 185 13.90 -10.75 2.23
N LEU A 186 13.07 -10.75 3.28
CA LEU A 186 11.81 -11.48 3.35
C LEU A 186 10.73 -10.86 2.44
N PRO A 187 9.67 -11.59 2.08
CA PRO A 187 8.52 -11.05 1.35
C PRO A 187 7.98 -9.75 1.98
N GLY A 188 7.61 -8.78 1.16
CA GLY A 188 7.21 -7.43 1.60
C GLY A 188 8.35 -6.53 2.11
N GLY A 189 9.61 -7.00 2.07
CA GLY A 189 10.80 -6.19 2.35
C GLY A 189 11.41 -5.55 1.09
N VAL A 190 12.14 -4.45 1.27
CA VAL A 190 12.70 -3.67 0.16
C VAL A 190 13.93 -4.31 -0.51
N ASN A 191 14.65 -5.18 0.21
CA ASN A 191 15.93 -5.77 -0.23
C ASN A 191 15.80 -7.26 -0.59
N GLN A 192 14.66 -7.65 -1.16
CA GLN A 192 14.41 -9.02 -1.59
C GLN A 192 15.28 -9.42 -2.80
N GLY A 193 15.85 -10.63 -2.73
CA GLY A 193 16.36 -11.31 -3.92
C GLY A 193 15.24 -11.72 -4.88
N ILE A 194 15.55 -12.04 -6.14
CA ILE A 194 14.57 -12.51 -7.13
C ILE A 194 14.22 -13.99 -6.86
N PRO A 195 12.96 -14.43 -7.04
CA PRO A 195 11.76 -13.62 -7.29
C PRO A 195 11.28 -12.84 -6.05
N LYS A 196 10.78 -11.62 -6.26
CA LYS A 196 10.24 -10.75 -5.21
C LYS A 196 8.76 -11.06 -4.98
N ILE A 197 8.30 -10.98 -3.75
CA ILE A 197 6.91 -11.20 -3.37
C ILE A 197 6.46 -10.00 -2.53
N ASN A 198 5.46 -9.27 -3.02
CA ASN A 198 4.94 -8.08 -2.38
C ASN A 198 3.41 -8.10 -2.36
N ALA A 199 2.83 -7.48 -1.33
CA ALA A 199 1.41 -7.16 -1.33
C ALA A 199 1.10 -6.14 -2.42
N PHE A 200 -0.07 -6.22 -3.05
CA PHE A 200 -0.45 -5.33 -4.13
C PHE A 200 -1.79 -4.66 -3.82
N ALA A 201 -1.81 -3.32 -3.83
CA ALA A 201 -3.04 -2.54 -3.72
C ALA A 201 -2.92 -1.27 -4.56
N ARG A 202 -3.89 -1.05 -5.45
CA ARG A 202 -3.84 0.05 -6.41
C ARG A 202 -5.25 0.52 -6.74
N TYR A 203 -5.38 1.82 -6.99
CA TYR A 203 -6.57 2.46 -7.52
C TYR A 203 -6.16 3.31 -8.73
N ALA A 204 -7.13 3.65 -9.56
CA ALA A 204 -6.91 4.46 -10.75
C ALA A 204 -8.15 5.29 -11.06
N TYR A 205 -7.94 6.44 -11.68
CA TYR A 205 -8.99 7.29 -12.23
C TYR A 205 -8.74 7.49 -13.71
N ASN A 206 -9.82 7.52 -14.50
CA ASN A 206 -9.68 7.93 -15.89
C ASN A 206 -9.18 9.37 -15.92
N ALA A 207 -8.12 9.62 -16.69
CA ALA A 207 -7.60 10.97 -16.89
C ALA A 207 -8.60 11.87 -17.64
N LEU A 208 -9.50 11.27 -18.41
CA LEU A 208 -10.52 11.93 -19.22
C LEU A 208 -11.92 11.45 -18.82
N ALA A 209 -12.91 12.30 -19.07
CA ALA A 209 -14.31 11.94 -18.87
C ALA A 209 -14.70 10.74 -19.75
N THR A 210 -15.40 9.78 -19.14
CA THR A 210 -15.98 8.65 -19.86
C THR A 210 -17.29 9.08 -20.52
N ASP A 211 -17.30 9.20 -21.85
CA ASP A 211 -18.46 9.62 -22.65
C ASP A 211 -19.32 8.45 -23.18
N GLY A 212 -18.88 7.21 -22.99
CA GLY A 212 -19.49 6.01 -23.56
C GLY A 212 -19.34 5.87 -25.09
N LEU A 213 -18.57 6.76 -25.74
CA LEU A 213 -18.47 6.84 -27.21
C LEU A 213 -17.10 6.38 -27.74
N GLN A 214 -16.05 6.47 -26.91
CA GLN A 214 -14.65 6.22 -27.31
C GLN A 214 -14.24 4.74 -27.30
N GLY A 215 -15.15 3.81 -26.95
CA GLY A 215 -14.84 2.39 -26.80
C GLY A 215 -14.25 2.04 -25.43
N ASP A 216 -13.30 1.11 -25.38
CA ASP A 216 -12.70 0.61 -24.13
C ASP A 216 -11.83 1.68 -23.47
N TYR A 217 -12.20 2.09 -22.24
CA TYR A 217 -11.37 2.97 -21.42
C TYR A 217 -10.22 2.18 -20.79
N GLN A 218 -9.00 2.52 -21.17
CA GLN A 218 -7.80 1.83 -20.70
C GLN A 218 -7.09 2.66 -19.64
N PHE A 219 -6.83 2.06 -18.48
CA PHE A 219 -6.01 2.66 -17.43
C PHE A 219 -4.52 2.50 -17.76
N ARG A 220 -4.07 3.15 -18.83
CA ARG A 220 -2.69 3.10 -19.33
C ARG A 220 -1.99 4.43 -19.19
N PHE A 221 -0.89 4.47 -18.45
CA PHE A 221 -0.12 5.70 -18.24
C PHE A 221 0.51 6.20 -19.56
N THR A 222 1.08 5.30 -20.37
CA THR A 222 1.74 5.65 -21.66
C THR A 222 0.79 6.19 -22.72
N GLN A 223 -0.52 6.00 -22.56
CA GLN A 223 -1.57 6.53 -23.44
C GLN A 223 -2.31 7.71 -22.81
N ALA A 224 -1.83 8.24 -21.69
CA ALA A 224 -2.50 9.28 -20.90
C ALA A 224 -3.94 8.90 -20.49
N GLY A 225 -4.22 7.60 -20.34
CA GLY A 225 -5.50 7.11 -19.79
C GLY A 225 -5.59 7.28 -18.27
N VAL A 226 -4.43 7.41 -17.61
CA VAL A 226 -4.28 7.80 -16.20
C VAL A 226 -3.23 8.89 -16.08
N ILE A 227 -3.26 9.62 -14.97
CA ILE A 227 -2.40 10.80 -14.75
C ILE A 227 -1.15 10.48 -13.92
N ASP A 228 -1.07 9.31 -13.30
CA ASP A 228 0.07 8.85 -12.49
C ASP A 228 0.45 7.41 -12.85
N GLU A 229 1.74 7.10 -12.87
CA GLU A 229 2.23 5.76 -13.22
C GLU A 229 1.76 4.68 -12.23
N ASN A 230 1.59 5.02 -10.95
CA ASN A 230 1.04 4.11 -9.95
C ASN A 230 -0.48 3.95 -10.07
N GLU A 231 -1.14 4.64 -11.01
CA GLU A 231 -2.53 4.40 -11.39
C GLU A 231 -2.63 3.51 -12.64
N ASN A 232 -1.49 3.10 -13.23
CA ASN A 232 -1.48 2.22 -14.40
C ASN A 232 -2.03 0.83 -14.03
N LEU A 233 -3.14 0.41 -14.63
CA LEU A 233 -3.72 -0.94 -14.46
C LEU A 233 -3.52 -1.77 -15.74
N TYR A 234 -2.38 -1.58 -16.38
CA TYR A 234 -1.93 -2.37 -17.50
C TYR A 234 -0.57 -2.97 -17.18
N TRP A 235 -0.50 -4.29 -17.21
CA TRP A 235 0.68 -5.05 -16.84
C TRP A 235 1.24 -5.76 -18.06
N GLU A 236 2.44 -5.37 -18.48
CA GLU A 236 3.19 -6.03 -19.55
C GLU A 236 4.02 -7.18 -18.96
N PHE A 237 3.34 -8.17 -18.40
CA PHE A 237 4.02 -9.32 -17.79
C PHE A 237 4.69 -10.19 -18.86
N ASP A 238 5.94 -10.58 -18.59
CA ASP A 238 6.62 -11.65 -19.29
C ASP A 238 6.49 -12.99 -18.54
N ASP A 239 7.34 -13.97 -18.85
CA ASP A 239 7.34 -15.28 -18.22
C ASP A 239 7.91 -15.30 -16.79
N LYS A 240 8.38 -14.17 -16.27
CA LYS A 240 8.99 -14.00 -14.94
C LYS A 240 8.10 -13.27 -13.95
N ASP A 241 6.99 -12.71 -14.43
CA ASP A 241 6.07 -11.94 -13.61
C ASP A 241 4.76 -12.69 -13.36
N ALA A 242 4.17 -12.43 -12.19
CA ALA A 242 2.85 -12.91 -11.85
C ALA A 242 2.14 -11.93 -10.92
N LEU A 243 0.85 -11.72 -11.16
CA LEU A 243 -0.05 -10.99 -10.28
C LEU A 243 -1.26 -11.86 -9.98
N LEU A 244 -1.58 -12.00 -8.70
CA LEU A 244 -2.83 -12.57 -8.24
C LEU A 244 -3.74 -11.44 -7.78
N ILE A 245 -4.89 -11.29 -8.41
CA ILE A 245 -5.92 -10.34 -8.02
C ILE A 245 -6.98 -11.10 -7.23
N GLU A 246 -7.05 -10.86 -5.93
CA GLU A 246 -8.06 -11.48 -5.05
C GLU A 246 -9.35 -10.66 -4.97
N GLY A 247 -9.30 -9.39 -5.35
CA GLY A 247 -10.45 -8.50 -5.40
C GLY A 247 -10.26 -7.37 -6.40
N LEU A 248 -11.33 -7.05 -7.13
CA LEU A 248 -11.40 -5.92 -8.05
C LEU A 248 -12.71 -5.18 -7.79
N GLY A 249 -12.62 -3.87 -7.59
CA GLY A 249 -13.77 -2.99 -7.43
C GLY A 249 -13.79 -1.95 -8.54
N VAL A 250 -14.99 -1.61 -9.01
CA VAL A 250 -15.22 -0.50 -9.94
C VAL A 250 -16.35 0.34 -9.37
N SER A 251 -16.12 1.64 -9.25
CA SER A 251 -17.17 2.60 -8.93
C SER A 251 -17.27 3.60 -10.08
N PRO A 252 -18.47 3.90 -10.60
CA PRO A 252 -18.64 5.14 -11.34
C PRO A 252 -18.34 6.30 -10.38
N SER A 253 -17.63 7.33 -10.86
CA SER A 253 -17.65 8.59 -10.13
C SER A 253 -19.07 9.16 -10.25
N PHE A 254 -19.67 9.50 -9.12
CA PHE A 254 -20.95 10.20 -9.08
C PHE A 254 -20.75 11.71 -8.92
N ASP A 255 -19.65 12.25 -9.46
CA ASP A 255 -19.56 13.68 -9.72
C ASP A 255 -20.64 14.04 -10.77
N THR A 256 -21.86 14.16 -10.28
CA THR A 256 -22.98 14.75 -10.98
C THR A 256 -22.64 16.21 -11.19
N LEU A 257 -22.50 16.60 -12.47
CA LEU A 257 -22.92 17.88 -13.06
C LEU A 257 -22.75 19.14 -12.19
#